data_AF-A0A1G7WZB5-F1
#
_entry.id   AF-A0A1G7WZB5-F1
#
_cell.length_a   1.000
_cell.length_b   1.000
_cell.length_c   1.000
_cell.angle_alpha   90.00
_cell.angle_beta   90.00
_cell.angle_gamma   90.00
#
_symmetry.space_group_name_H-M   'P 1'
#
loop_
_entity.id
_entity.type
_entity.pdbx_description
1 polymer ?
#
loop_
_entity_poly.entity_id
_entity_poly.type
_entity_poly.pdbx_seq_one_letter_code
_entity_poly.pdbx_strand_id
1 'polypeptide(L)' 'MSLIALELPYAVALDYQPYALIGAGGPTPGREHVFECLLSDLEWQAVQVMLDAKKVPFKVQLPGSDQRKPFNNPT' A
#
# COMPACT_ATOMS: atom_id res chain seq x y z
N MET A 1 -15.41 -6.08 9.26
CA MET A 1 -14.60 -4.98 8.68
C MET A 1 -13.84 -5.55 7.52
N SER A 2 -14.02 -4.99 6.33
CA SER A 2 -13.23 -5.39 5.17
C SER A 2 -11.94 -4.59 5.18
N LEU A 3 -10.81 -5.25 4.93
CA LEU A 3 -9.50 -4.59 4.90
C LEU A 3 -9.03 -4.47 3.46
N ILE A 4 -8.28 -3.41 3.21
CA ILE A 4 -7.61 -3.12 1.95
C ILE A 4 -6.15 -3.53 2.11
N ALA A 5 -5.66 -4.41 1.24
CA ALA A 5 -4.26 -4.80 1.25
C ALA A 5 -3.48 -3.93 0.26
N LEU A 6 -2.48 -3.22 0.77
CA LEU A 6 -1.57 -2.38 0.00
C LEU A 6 -0.21 -3.09 -0.15
N GLU A 7 0.34 -3.02 -1.35
CA GLU A 7 1.67 -3.49 -1.72
C GLU A 7 2.45 -2.34 -2.36
N LEU A 8 3.65 -2.05 -1.86
CA LEU A 8 4.57 -1.10 -2.50
C LEU A 8 6.03 -1.54 -2.31
N PRO A 9 6.98 -0.99 -3.10
CA PRO A 9 8.40 -1.27 -2.88
C PRO A 9 8.83 -0.87 -1.47
N TYR A 10 9.57 -1.74 -0.79
CA TYR A 10 9.98 -1.53 0.61
C TYR A 10 10.85 -0.29 0.78
N ALA A 11 11.76 -0.01 -0.17
CA ALA A 11 12.58 1.20 -0.16
C ALA A 11 11.71 2.47 -0.17
N VAL A 12 10.64 2.46 -0.97
CA VAL A 12 9.68 3.58 -1.04
C VAL A 12 8.93 3.71 0.28
N ALA A 13 8.51 2.59 0.90
CA ALA A 13 7.85 2.63 2.21
C ALA A 13 8.74 3.25 3.31
N LEU A 14 10.06 3.04 3.24
CA LEU A 14 11.02 3.65 4.16
C LEU A 14 11.09 5.18 4.01
N ASP A 15 11.02 5.69 2.78
CA ASP A 15 11.04 7.13 2.51
C ASP A 15 9.84 7.86 3.14
N TYR A 16 8.73 7.16 3.30
CA TYR A 16 7.52 7.71 3.92
C TYR A 16 7.43 7.49 5.43
N GLN A 17 8.41 6.80 6.03
CA GLN A 17 8.35 6.23 7.37
C GLN A 17 7.13 5.30 7.52
N PRO A 18 7.30 4.01 7.85
CA PRO A 18 6.19 3.06 7.96
C PRO A 18 5.04 3.53 8.87
N TYR A 19 5.30 4.44 9.82
CA TYR A 19 4.29 5.05 10.69
C TYR A 19 3.34 6.02 9.98
N ALA A 20 3.75 6.65 8.87
CA ALA A 20 2.86 7.48 8.06
C ALA A 20 1.95 6.62 7.16
N LEU A 21 2.31 5.36 6.94
CA LEU A 21 1.41 4.34 6.39
C LEU A 21 0.57 3.80 7.55
N ILE A 22 -0.59 4.40 7.75
CA ILE A 22 -1.46 4.12 8.89
C ILE A 22 -2.04 2.70 8.77
N GLY A 23 -1.44 1.70 9.43
CA GLY A 23 -1.92 0.31 9.41
C GLY A 23 -0.89 -0.71 9.91
N ALA A 24 -1.26 -1.99 9.93
CA ALA A 24 -0.32 -3.07 10.26
C ALA A 24 0.45 -3.48 9.00
N GLY A 25 1.76 -3.22 8.96
CA GLY A 25 2.59 -3.55 7.80
C GLY A 25 4.07 -3.75 8.09
N GLY A 26 4.77 -4.37 7.14
CA GLY A 26 6.18 -4.69 7.25
C GLY A 26 6.75 -5.29 5.97
N PRO A 27 8.07 -5.59 5.94
CA PRO A 27 8.66 -6.34 4.84
C PRO A 27 8.02 -7.73 4.76
N THR A 28 7.70 -8.16 3.55
CA THR A 28 7.10 -9.48 3.34
C THR A 28 8.19 -10.57 3.44
N PRO A 29 8.01 -11.62 4.25
CA PRO A 29 8.91 -12.78 4.25
C PRO A 29 9.06 -13.38 2.85
N GLY A 30 10.29 -13.59 2.40
CA GLY A 30 10.57 -14.09 1.04
C GLY A 30 10.39 -13.08 -0.10
N ARG A 31 9.90 -11.87 0.20
CA ARG A 31 9.84 -10.72 -0.72
C ARG A 31 10.25 -9.46 0.04
N GLU A 32 11.49 -9.43 0.54
CA GLU A 32 11.99 -8.36 1.41
C GLU A 32 12.00 -6.97 0.74
N HIS A 33 11.95 -6.93 -0.59
CA HIS A 33 11.80 -5.70 -1.38
C HIS A 33 10.36 -5.19 -1.48
N VAL A 34 9.41 -5.87 -0.84
CA VAL A 34 7.97 -5.55 -0.86
C VAL A 34 7.49 -5.26 0.55
N PHE A 35 6.93 -4.07 0.73
CA PHE A 35 6.15 -3.73 1.91
C PHE A 35 4.68 -4.08 1.67
N GLU A 36 4.08 -4.76 2.64
CA GLU A 36 2.65 -5.03 2.67
C GLU A 36 2.02 -4.41 3.91
N CYS A 37 0.86 -3.79 3.77
CA CYS A 37 0.05 -3.39 4.91
C CYS A 37 -1.44 -3.62 4.69
N LEU A 38 -2.15 -3.77 5.81
CA LEU A 38 -3.61 -3.84 5.86
C LEU A 38 -4.15 -2.52 6.40
N LEU A 39 -5.10 -1.96 5.65
CA LEU A 39 -5.71 -0.66 5.91
C LEU A 39 -7.24 -0.82 6.04
N SER A 40 -7.85 -0.09 6.96
CA SER A 40 -9.29 0.18 6.92
C SER A 40 -9.65 1.13 5.77
N ASP A 41 -10.95 1.25 5.45
CA ASP A 41 -11.43 2.17 4.42
C ASP A 41 -11.03 3.64 4.70
N LEU A 42 -10.99 4.04 5.99
CA LEU A 42 -10.61 5.39 6.40
C LEU A 42 -9.10 5.63 6.22
N GLU A 43 -8.27 4.68 6.65
CA GLU A 43 -6.82 4.75 6.50
C GLU A 43 -6.41 4.73 5.02
N TRP A 44 -7.12 3.91 4.21
CA TRP A 44 -6.89 3.82 2.78
C TRP A 44 -7.06 5.17 2.07
N GLN A 45 -8.12 5.93 2.36
CA GLN A 45 -8.32 7.22 1.70
C GLN A 45 -7.15 8.19 1.96
N ALA A 46 -6.64 8.26 3.19
CA ALA A 46 -5.51 9.11 3.53
C ALA A 46 -4.21 8.64 2.83
N VAL A 47 -3.96 7.33 2.86
CA VAL A 47 -2.77 6.73 2.22
C VAL A 47 -2.82 6.89 0.69
N GLN A 48 -3.98 6.69 0.06
CA GLN A 48 -4.16 6.83 -1.38
C GLN A 48 -3.83 8.26 -1.84
N VAL A 49 -4.40 9.28 -1.19
CA VAL A 49 -4.13 10.69 -1.55
C VAL A 49 -2.63 11.02 -1.46
N MET A 50 -1.96 10.51 -0.42
CA MET A 50 -0.52 10.70 -0.23
C MET A 50 0.30 10.02 -1.33
N LEU A 51 0.02 8.75 -1.65
CA LEU A 51 0.71 8.00 -2.70
C LEU A 51 0.46 8.60 -4.10
N ASP A 52 -0.78 9.05 -4.37
CA ASP A 52 -1.18 9.70 -5.61
C ASP A 52 -0.43 11.03 -5.81
N ALA A 53 -0.39 11.88 -4.78
CA ALA A 53 0.34 13.15 -4.81
C ALA A 53 1.84 12.97 -5.08
N LYS A 54 2.40 11.85 -4.62
CA LYS A 54 3.81 11.50 -4.79
C LYS A 54 4.08 10.67 -6.05
N LYS A 55 3.04 10.29 -6.80
CA LYS A 55 3.13 9.41 -7.98
C LYS A 55 3.88 8.10 -7.69
N VAL A 56 3.66 7.54 -6.50
CA VAL A 56 4.28 6.29 -6.11
C VAL A 56 3.56 5.14 -6.83
N PRO A 57 4.28 4.22 -7.50
CA PRO A 57 3.67 3.01 -8.02
C PRO A 57 3.37 2.06 -6.86
N PHE A 58 2.11 1.62 -6.76
CA PHE A 58 1.67 0.65 -5.75
C PHE A 58 0.64 -0.31 -6.33
N LYS A 59 0.35 -1.41 -5.62
CA LYS A 59 -0.78 -2.29 -5.92
C LYS A 59 -1.69 -2.37 -4.72
N VAL A 60 -2.98 -2.50 -4.99
CA VAL A 60 -4.00 -2.60 -3.94
C VAL A 60 -4.98 -3.72 -4.23
N GLN A 61 -5.41 -4.43 -3.19
CA GLN A 61 -6.56 -5.33 -3.22
C GLN A 61 -7.67 -4.71 -2.38
N LEU A 62 -8.75 -4.30 -3.06
CA LEU A 62 -9.94 -3.76 -2.43
C LEU A 62 -10.84 -4.90 -1.90
N PRO A 63 -11.70 -4.62 -0.90
CA PRO A 63 -12.74 -5.53 -0.46
C PRO A 63 -13.54 -6.12 -1.62
N GLY A 64 -13.69 -7.45 -1.63
CA GLY A 64 -14.41 -8.16 -2.68
C GLY A 64 -13.62 -8.40 -3.97
N SER A 65 -12.33 -8.05 -4.00
CA SER A 65 -11.40 -8.42 -5.07
C SER A 65 -10.47 -9.53 -4.61
N ASP A 66 -10.26 -10.55 -5.45
CA ASP A 66 -9.29 -11.62 -5.20
C ASP A 66 -7.89 -11.28 -5.74
N GLN A 67 -7.76 -10.15 -6.44
CA GLN A 67 -6.54 -9.74 -7.10
C GLN A 67 -6.07 -8.37 -6.63
N ARG A 68 -4.76 -8.23 -6.49
CA ARG A 68 -4.07 -6.93 -6.36
C ARG A 68 -3.92 -6.31 -7.73
N LYS A 69 -4.39 -5.07 -7.89
CA LYS A 69 -4.29 -4.31 -9.14
C LYS A 69 -3.28 -3.18 -8.99
N PRO A 70 -2.46 -2.91 -10.02
CA PRO A 70 -1.61 -1.72 -10.02
C PRO A 70 -2.47 -0.46 -10.02
N PHE A 71 -2.03 0.54 -9.28
CA PHE A 71 -2.62 1.88 -9.24
C PHE A 71 -1.52 2.90 -9.56
N ASN A 72 -1.89 3.95 -10.29
CA ASN A 72 -0.99 5.02 -10.75
C ASN A 72 0.26 4.58 -11.51
N ASN A 73 0.22 3.46 -12.21
CA ASN A 73 1.23 3.20 -13.24
C ASN A 73 0.86 4.04 -14.48
N PRO A 74 1.62 5.09 -14.85
CA PRO A 74 1.68 5.44 -16.26
C PRO A 74 2.39 4.27 -16.95
N THR A 75 1.67 3.56 -17.82
CA THR A 75 2.28 2.71 -18.85
C THR A 75 3.30 3.49 -19.67
#